data_AF-A0A1M3IFI0-F1
#
_entry.id   AF-A0A1M3IFI0-F1
#
_cell.length_a   1.000
_cell.length_b   1.000
_cell.length_c   1.000
_cell.angle_alpha   90.00
_cell.angle_beta   90.00
_cell.angle_gamma   90.00
#
_symmetry.space_group_name_H-M   'P 1'
#
loop_
_entity.id
_entity.type
_entity.pdbx_description
1 polymer ?
#
loop_
_entity_poly.entity_id
_entity_poly.type
_entity_poly.pdbx_seq_one_letter_code
_entity_poly.pdbx_strand_id
1 'polypeptide(L)'
;MWQYYIKYKMKAALGLTGIILIILVGNFFLSAKISTLDQSISSICDDRLKPSVYIFEITDNIYRKRLLLKEKGNDAQTAAFINAHNRHIASLVQSYEQTVLTKEEKLHWAEFRKHLDLYNNLEKKYLSGDREYNTNSMALEAGLNSVLNDLNSLSKIQIGAGDELRQNSQTIISRSQMFSTLEMALLVVLGLFTLTILSVSDKTIFSAAQKQSLN
;
A
#
# COMPACT_ATOMS: atom_id res chain seq x y z
N MET A 1 -39.00 -51.94 0.62
CA MET A 1 -37.79 -51.50 1.35
C MET A 1 -36.74 -50.77 0.49
N TRP A 2 -36.74 -50.89 -0.85
CA TRP A 2 -35.76 -50.25 -1.74
C TRP A 2 -35.91 -48.72 -1.89
N GLN A 3 -37.15 -48.21 -1.93
CA GLN A 3 -37.41 -46.76 -2.11
C GLN A 3 -37.00 -45.89 -0.91
N TYR A 4 -36.95 -46.43 0.30
CA TYR A 4 -36.54 -45.68 1.49
C TYR A 4 -35.03 -45.39 1.50
N TYR A 5 -34.23 -46.35 1.03
CA TYR A 5 -32.77 -46.22 0.99
C TYR A 5 -32.32 -45.17 -0.04
N ILE A 6 -32.99 -45.12 -1.19
CA ILE A 6 -32.76 -44.10 -2.23
C ILE A 6 -33.17 -42.71 -1.74
N LYS A 7 -34.34 -42.59 -1.08
CA LYS A 7 -34.79 -41.30 -0.53
C LYS A 7 -33.87 -40.76 0.56
N TYR A 8 -33.33 -41.62 1.42
CA TYR A 8 -32.41 -41.21 2.48
C TYR A 8 -31.05 -40.77 1.92
N LYS A 9 -30.50 -41.51 0.95
CA LYS A 9 -29.25 -41.17 0.27
C LYS A 9 -29.35 -39.88 -0.56
N MET A 10 -30.47 -39.68 -1.26
CA MET A 10 -30.71 -38.47 -2.05
C MET A 10 -30.87 -37.24 -1.15
N LYS A 11 -31.54 -37.38 0.01
CA LYS A 11 -31.60 -36.31 1.03
C LYS A 11 -30.21 -35.96 1.59
N ALA A 12 -29.36 -36.96 1.81
CA ALA A 12 -27.98 -36.74 2.28
C ALA A 12 -27.12 -36.00 1.23
N ALA A 13 -27.19 -36.41 -0.04
CA ALA A 13 -26.48 -35.74 -1.13
C ALA A 13 -26.97 -34.29 -1.33
N LEU A 14 -28.29 -34.07 -1.27
CA LEU A 14 -28.89 -32.74 -1.40
C LEU A 14 -28.48 -31.80 -0.26
N GLY A 15 -28.39 -32.33 0.96
CA GLY A 15 -27.90 -31.57 2.12
C GLY A 15 -26.45 -31.12 1.96
N LEU A 16 -25.57 -32.03 1.50
CA LEU A 16 -24.17 -31.73 1.21
C LEU A 16 -24.01 -30.68 0.10
N THR A 17 -24.77 -30.81 -1.00
CA THR A 17 -24.78 -29.81 -2.07
C THR A 17 -25.26 -28.44 -1.59
N GLY A 18 -26.27 -28.40 -0.71
CA GLY A 18 -26.73 -27.16 -0.09
C GLY A 18 -25.64 -26.47 0.74
N ILE A 19 -24.87 -27.23 1.52
CA ILE A 19 -23.74 -26.70 2.30
C ILE A 19 -22.67 -26.12 1.36
N ILE A 20 -22.32 -26.81 0.28
CA ILE A 20 -21.38 -26.33 -0.74
C ILE A 20 -21.84 -25.01 -1.36
N LEU A 21 -23.12 -24.90 -1.71
CA LEU A 21 -23.68 -23.67 -2.30
C LEU A 21 -23.65 -22.49 -1.33
N ILE A 22 -23.97 -22.71 -0.05
CA ILE A 22 -23.91 -21.65 0.98
C ILE A 22 -22.47 -21.14 1.15
N ILE A 23 -21.50 -22.04 1.16
CA ILE A 23 -20.07 -21.71 1.27
C ILE A 23 -19.62 -20.92 0.03
N LEU A 24 -19.95 -21.38 -1.18
CA LEU A 24 -19.60 -20.69 -2.43
C LEU A 24 -20.18 -19.28 -2.52
N VAL A 25 -21.44 -19.10 -2.11
CA VAL A 25 -22.09 -17.79 -2.07
C VAL A 25 -21.41 -16.88 -1.04
N GLY A 26 -21.05 -17.40 0.13
CA GLY A 26 -20.27 -16.66 1.14
C GLY A 26 -18.91 -16.19 0.62
N ASN A 27 -18.16 -17.07 -0.04
CA ASN A 27 -16.88 -16.75 -0.66
C ASN A 27 -17.02 -15.72 -1.80
N PHE A 28 -18.08 -15.83 -2.60
CA PHE A 28 -18.37 -14.86 -3.65
C PHE A 28 -18.70 -13.47 -3.07
N PHE A 29 -19.50 -13.39 -2.00
CA PHE A 29 -19.75 -12.13 -1.31
C PHE A 29 -18.52 -11.57 -0.59
N LEU A 30 -17.62 -12.44 -0.10
CA LEU A 30 -16.34 -12.02 0.47
C LEU A 30 -15.40 -11.45 -0.60
N SER A 31 -15.34 -12.10 -1.76
CA SER A 31 -14.59 -11.63 -2.94
C SER A 31 -15.19 -10.35 -3.55
N ALA A 32 -16.52 -10.19 -3.52
CA ALA A 32 -17.19 -8.97 -3.95
C ALA A 32 -17.03 -7.81 -2.96
N LYS A 33 -16.91 -8.10 -1.64
CA LYS A 33 -16.54 -7.09 -0.65
C LYS A 33 -15.09 -6.60 -0.86
N ILE A 34 -14.20 -7.49 -1.32
CA ILE A 34 -12.83 -7.14 -1.74
C ILE A 34 -12.84 -6.20 -2.96
N SER A 35 -13.77 -6.32 -3.91
CA SER A 35 -13.86 -5.39 -5.05
C SER A 35 -14.54 -4.05 -4.72
N THR A 36 -15.29 -3.94 -3.62
CA THR A 36 -15.71 -2.64 -3.06
C THR A 36 -14.65 -1.97 -2.19
N LEU A 37 -13.53 -2.66 -1.90
CA LEU A 37 -12.34 -2.09 -1.26
C LEU A 37 -11.46 -1.31 -2.26
N ASP A 38 -11.74 -1.43 -3.56
CA ASP A 38 -10.93 -0.88 -4.66
C ASP A 38 -11.06 0.66 -4.77
N GLN A 39 -12.21 1.22 -4.42
CA GLN A 39 -12.42 2.68 -4.43
C GLN A 39 -11.78 3.41 -3.25
N SER A 40 -11.60 2.75 -2.10
CA SER A 40 -10.96 3.37 -0.92
C SER A 40 -9.45 3.17 -0.89
N ILE A 41 -8.92 2.11 -1.49
CA ILE A 41 -7.48 1.85 -1.56
C ILE A 41 -6.81 2.64 -2.69
N SER A 42 -7.46 2.77 -3.86
CA SER A 42 -6.93 3.59 -4.96
C SER A 42 -6.79 5.07 -4.59
N SER A 43 -7.77 5.64 -3.87
CA SER A 43 -7.71 7.03 -3.42
C SER A 43 -6.65 7.27 -2.33
N ILE A 44 -6.34 6.28 -1.49
CA ILE A 44 -5.34 6.39 -0.41
C ILE A 44 -3.92 6.13 -0.92
N CYS A 45 -3.74 5.22 -1.87
CA CYS A 45 -2.43 4.96 -2.49
C CYS A 45 -1.94 6.16 -3.32
N ASP A 46 -2.83 6.84 -4.05
CA ASP A 46 -2.50 8.10 -4.73
C ASP A 46 -2.18 9.24 -3.73
N ASP A 47 -2.80 9.21 -2.55
CA ASP A 47 -2.66 10.22 -1.49
C ASP A 47 -1.39 10.04 -0.65
N ARG A 48 -0.77 8.84 -0.65
CA ARG A 48 0.52 8.58 0.05
C ARG A 48 1.73 8.53 -0.89
N LEU A 49 1.52 8.24 -2.17
CA LEU A 49 2.57 8.28 -3.18
C LEU A 49 3.00 9.72 -3.49
N LYS A 50 2.05 10.64 -3.69
CA LYS A 50 2.34 12.04 -4.06
C LYS A 50 3.16 12.80 -3.00
N PRO A 51 2.81 12.79 -1.69
CA PRO A 51 3.62 13.45 -0.67
C PRO A 51 5.06 12.91 -0.59
N SER A 52 5.23 11.59 -0.76
CA SER A 52 6.53 10.93 -0.75
C SER A 52 7.42 11.38 -1.91
N VAL A 53 6.83 11.49 -3.11
CA VAL A 53 7.53 12.03 -4.30
C VAL A 53 7.92 13.49 -4.09
N TYR A 54 7.03 14.32 -3.55
CA TYR A 54 7.36 15.73 -3.26
C TYR A 54 8.49 15.88 -2.24
N ILE A 55 8.49 15.12 -1.14
CA ILE A 55 9.59 15.12 -0.17
C ILE A 55 10.92 14.72 -0.84
N PHE A 56 10.89 13.69 -1.68
CA PHE A 56 12.06 13.25 -2.43
C PHE A 56 12.57 14.34 -3.39
N GLU A 57 11.70 14.93 -4.21
CA GLU A 57 12.09 15.98 -5.15
C GLU A 57 12.60 17.24 -4.45
N ILE A 58 12.00 17.65 -3.32
CA ILE A 58 12.52 18.74 -2.49
C ILE A 58 13.93 18.40 -2.00
N THR A 59 14.14 17.17 -1.51
CA THR A 59 15.44 16.69 -1.02
C THR A 59 16.50 16.72 -2.13
N ASP A 60 16.18 16.21 -3.32
CA ASP A 60 17.08 16.24 -4.49
C ASP A 60 17.47 17.66 -4.88
N ASN A 61 16.49 18.57 -4.95
CA ASN A 61 16.75 19.99 -5.25
C ASN A 61 17.70 20.62 -4.21
N ILE A 62 17.51 20.32 -2.92
CA ILE A 62 18.39 20.83 -1.85
C ILE A 62 19.82 20.29 -2.00
N TYR A 63 20.00 19.00 -2.31
CA TYR A 63 21.32 18.42 -2.55
C TYR A 63 22.00 19.04 -3.78
N ARG A 64 21.27 19.29 -4.87
CA ARG A 64 21.81 19.96 -6.07
C ARG A 64 22.27 21.37 -5.75
N LYS A 65 21.51 22.15 -4.97
CA LYS A 65 21.93 23.47 -4.50
C LYS A 65 23.21 23.39 -3.68
N ARG A 66 23.31 22.44 -2.75
CA ARG A 66 24.53 22.20 -1.97
C ARG A 66 25.75 21.93 -2.86
N LEU A 67 25.59 21.09 -3.88
CA LEU A 67 26.66 20.75 -4.81
C LEU A 67 27.10 21.98 -5.61
N LEU A 68 26.15 22.73 -6.16
CA LEU A 68 26.42 23.96 -6.91
C LEU A 68 27.20 24.99 -6.07
N LEU A 69 26.80 25.20 -4.82
CA LEU A 69 27.49 26.08 -3.89
C LEU A 69 28.93 25.62 -3.59
N LYS A 70 29.15 24.31 -3.45
CA LYS A 70 30.48 23.74 -3.17
C LYS A 70 31.42 23.78 -4.37
N GLU A 71 30.91 23.52 -5.57
CA GLU A 71 31.72 23.43 -6.79
C GLU A 71 32.01 24.79 -7.41
N LYS A 72 31.03 25.70 -7.39
CA LYS A 72 31.08 26.97 -8.15
C LYS A 72 31.05 28.21 -7.27
N GLY A 73 30.85 28.06 -5.97
CA GLY A 73 30.81 29.18 -5.02
C GLY A 73 29.56 30.05 -5.20
N ASN A 74 29.74 31.37 -5.14
CA ASN A 74 28.66 32.35 -5.14
C ASN A 74 28.66 33.28 -6.37
N ASP A 75 29.11 32.81 -7.53
CA ASP A 75 29.06 33.59 -8.76
C ASP A 75 27.60 33.82 -9.25
N ALA A 76 27.44 34.80 -10.15
CA ALA A 76 26.12 35.19 -10.66
C ALA A 76 25.40 34.06 -11.41
N GLN A 77 26.15 33.17 -12.07
CA GLN A 77 25.58 32.03 -12.79
C GLN A 77 25.03 30.97 -11.84
N THR A 78 25.77 30.68 -10.77
CA THR A 78 25.41 29.77 -9.69
C THR A 78 24.20 30.28 -8.93
N ALA A 79 24.16 31.59 -8.65
CA ALA A 79 22.98 32.24 -8.07
C ALA A 79 21.73 32.06 -8.94
N ALA A 80 21.85 32.14 -10.28
CA ALA A 80 20.72 31.91 -11.17
C ALA A 80 20.20 30.46 -11.12
N PHE A 81 21.10 29.47 -11.11
CA PHE A 81 20.72 28.05 -10.97
C PHE A 81 20.09 27.74 -9.61
N ILE A 82 20.65 28.26 -8.53
CA ILE A 82 20.10 28.12 -7.18
C ILE A 82 18.70 28.72 -7.09
N ASN A 83 18.49 29.91 -7.68
CA ASN A 83 17.18 30.53 -7.72
C ASN A 83 16.16 29.70 -8.54
N ALA A 84 16.59 28.96 -9.56
CA ALA A 84 15.72 28.04 -10.29
C ALA A 84 15.28 26.87 -9.39
N HIS A 85 16.21 26.26 -8.65
CA HIS A 85 15.88 25.22 -7.67
C HIS A 85 14.96 25.76 -6.56
N ASN A 86 15.16 26.98 -6.08
CA ASN A 86 14.28 27.60 -5.07
C ASN A 86 12.84 27.78 -5.56
N ARG A 87 12.65 28.21 -6.81
CA ARG A 87 11.31 28.28 -7.41
C ARG A 87 10.66 26.92 -7.53
N HIS A 88 11.43 25.90 -7.91
CA HIS A 88 10.91 24.54 -8.02
C HIS A 88 10.52 23.97 -6.65
N ILE A 89 11.37 24.15 -5.62
CA ILE A 89 11.04 23.79 -4.23
C ILE A 89 9.77 24.50 -3.78
N ALA A 90 9.61 25.80 -4.05
CA ALA A 90 8.40 26.54 -3.67
C ALA A 90 7.13 25.94 -4.31
N SER A 91 7.21 25.54 -5.58
CA SER A 91 6.10 24.85 -6.27
C SER A 91 5.78 23.48 -5.65
N LEU A 92 6.81 22.72 -5.26
CA LEU A 92 6.65 21.42 -4.62
C LEU A 92 6.06 21.55 -3.22
N VAL A 93 6.48 22.56 -2.45
CA VAL A 93 5.90 22.90 -1.15
C VAL A 93 4.41 23.21 -1.31
N GLN A 94 4.03 24.05 -2.26
CA GLN A 94 2.62 24.36 -2.50
C GLN A 94 1.82 23.12 -2.88
N SER A 95 2.40 22.24 -3.69
CA SER A 95 1.76 20.97 -4.10
C SER A 95 1.61 20.01 -2.90
N TYR A 96 2.60 19.95 -2.03
CA TYR A 96 2.57 19.16 -0.80
C TYR A 96 1.49 19.65 0.17
N GLU A 97 1.33 20.97 0.31
CA GLU A 97 0.31 21.56 1.19
C GLU A 97 -1.13 21.34 0.72
N GLN A 98 -1.33 20.98 -0.55
CA GLN A 98 -2.64 20.57 -1.08
C GLN A 98 -2.99 19.11 -0.78
N THR A 99 -2.03 18.32 -0.27
CA THR A 99 -2.26 16.91 0.09
C THR A 99 -2.87 16.77 1.48
N VAL A 100 -3.41 15.58 1.78
CA VAL A 100 -4.04 15.32 3.08
C VAL A 100 -2.99 14.93 4.11
N LEU A 101 -2.52 15.93 4.86
CA LEU A 101 -1.54 15.73 5.94
C LEU A 101 -2.19 15.24 7.24
N THR A 102 -1.56 14.25 7.89
CA THR A 102 -1.88 13.84 9.26
C THR A 102 -1.55 14.93 10.27
N LYS A 103 -2.03 14.79 11.52
CA LYS A 103 -1.71 15.74 12.59
C LYS A 103 -0.20 15.79 12.87
N GLU A 104 0.46 14.65 12.85
CA GLU A 104 1.91 14.54 13.05
C GLU A 104 2.68 15.17 11.90
N GLU A 105 2.29 14.89 10.65
CA GLU A 105 2.90 15.49 9.46
C GLU A 105 2.78 17.01 9.44
N LYS A 106 1.63 17.57 9.85
CA LYS A 106 1.46 19.02 9.95
C LYS A 106 2.44 19.67 10.92
N LEU A 107 2.74 19.02 12.04
CA LEU A 107 3.70 19.53 13.02
C LEU A 107 5.12 19.54 12.44
N HIS A 108 5.55 18.42 11.87
CA HIS A 108 6.88 18.33 11.26
C HIS A 108 7.01 19.20 10.00
N TRP A 109 5.94 19.36 9.22
CA TRP A 109 5.92 20.24 8.06
C TRP A 109 6.05 21.71 8.46
N ALA A 110 5.41 22.13 9.55
CA ALA A 110 5.54 23.50 10.05
C ALA A 110 6.98 23.82 10.49
N GLU A 111 7.67 22.87 11.14
CA GLU A 111 9.08 23.03 11.49
C GLU A 111 9.98 23.06 10.24
N PHE A 112 9.75 22.15 9.29
CA PHE A 112 10.41 22.17 7.98
C PHE A 112 10.27 23.54 7.29
N ARG A 113 9.06 24.12 7.24
CA ARG A 113 8.80 25.44 6.63
C ARG A 113 9.65 26.54 7.28
N LYS A 114 9.72 26.56 8.61
CA LYS A 114 10.52 27.54 9.35
C LYS A 114 12.01 27.40 9.02
N HIS A 115 12.54 26.18 9.06
CA HIS A 115 13.95 25.93 8.74
C HIS A 115 14.27 26.22 7.27
N LEU A 116 13.34 25.92 6.35
CA LEU A 116 13.48 26.23 4.93
C LEU A 116 13.54 27.74 4.69
N ASP A 117 12.65 28.52 5.32
CA ASP A 117 12.63 29.98 5.19
C ASP A 117 13.90 30.61 5.80
N LEU A 118 14.35 30.10 6.95
CA LEU A 118 15.63 30.51 7.54
C LEU A 118 16.80 30.20 6.60
N TYR A 119 16.90 28.97 6.10
CA TYR A 119 17.94 28.55 5.17
C TYR A 119 17.95 29.39 3.88
N ASN A 120 16.79 29.63 3.27
CA ASN A 120 16.67 30.45 2.06
C ASN A 120 17.15 31.89 2.29
N ASN A 121 16.89 32.46 3.47
CA ASN A 121 17.38 33.79 3.83
C ASN A 121 18.92 33.81 3.99
N LEU A 122 19.50 32.76 4.59
CA LEU A 122 20.96 32.61 4.71
C LEU A 122 21.60 32.43 3.32
N GLU A 123 21.00 31.58 2.47
CA GLU A 123 21.44 31.32 1.10
C GLU A 123 21.42 32.60 0.26
N LYS A 124 20.35 33.41 0.36
CA LYS A 124 20.25 34.68 -0.34
C LYS A 124 21.36 35.66 0.07
N LYS A 125 21.65 35.77 1.37
CA LYS A 125 22.73 36.64 1.89
C LYS A 125 24.11 36.18 1.42
N TYR A 126 24.33 34.87 1.42
CA TYR A 126 25.57 34.26 0.93
C TYR A 126 25.79 34.56 -0.57
N LEU A 127 24.73 34.46 -1.38
CA LEU A 127 24.78 34.74 -2.82
C LEU A 127 24.90 36.23 -3.15
N SER A 128 24.41 37.13 -2.30
CA SER A 128 24.59 38.58 -2.51
C SER A 128 26.00 39.10 -2.24
N GLY A 129 26.93 38.24 -1.81
CA GLY A 129 28.32 38.62 -1.56
C GLY A 129 28.50 39.50 -0.31
N ASP A 130 27.57 39.42 0.64
CA ASP A 130 27.64 40.16 1.89
C ASP A 130 28.88 39.69 2.69
N ARG A 131 29.85 40.61 2.89
CA ARG A 131 31.18 40.28 3.42
C ARG A 131 31.15 39.72 4.84
N GLU A 132 30.11 40.03 5.61
CA GLU A 132 29.89 39.49 6.95
C GLU A 132 29.43 38.02 6.91
N TYR A 133 28.75 37.63 5.83
CA TYR A 133 28.17 36.29 5.63
C TYR A 133 29.03 35.34 4.79
N ASN A 134 29.97 35.87 4.01
CA ASN A 134 30.94 35.08 3.25
C ASN A 134 31.80 34.19 4.16
N THR A 135 31.91 34.55 5.45
CA THR A 135 32.57 33.79 6.53
C THR A 135 31.64 32.79 7.26
N ASN A 136 30.33 32.82 7.04
CA ASN A 136 29.33 32.02 7.76
C ASN A 136 28.91 30.73 7.01
N SER A 137 29.84 30.09 6.29
CA SER A 137 29.62 28.78 5.65
C SER A 137 29.09 27.73 6.65
N MET A 138 29.47 27.82 7.93
CA MET A 138 28.96 26.97 9.00
C MET A 138 27.48 27.19 9.30
N ALA A 139 26.98 28.43 9.34
CA ALA A 139 25.57 28.71 9.59
C ALA A 139 24.69 28.25 8.40
N LEU A 140 25.20 28.41 7.17
CA LEU A 140 24.54 27.93 5.97
C LEU A 140 24.44 26.40 5.94
N GLU A 141 25.54 25.70 6.24
CA GLU A 141 25.55 24.23 6.34
C GLU A 141 24.72 23.72 7.51
N ALA A 142 24.70 24.42 8.66
CA ALA A 142 23.82 24.09 9.78
C ALA A 142 22.34 24.22 9.40
N GLY A 143 21.96 25.33 8.75
CA GLY A 143 20.59 25.53 8.25
C GLY A 143 20.18 24.46 7.24
N LEU A 144 21.08 24.12 6.30
CA LEU A 144 20.87 23.03 5.35
C LEU A 144 20.64 21.69 6.05
N ASN A 145 21.46 21.35 7.04
CA ASN A 145 21.33 20.10 7.79
C ASN A 145 20.02 20.04 8.57
N SER A 146 19.54 21.16 9.15
CA SER A 146 18.23 21.21 9.79
C SER A 146 17.10 20.87 8.79
N VAL A 147 17.12 21.48 7.61
CA VAL A 147 16.12 21.21 6.56
C VAL A 147 16.14 19.73 6.12
N LEU A 148 17.33 19.16 5.91
CA LEU A 148 17.48 17.74 5.55
C LEU A 148 17.01 16.80 6.67
N ASN A 149 17.25 17.16 7.94
CA ASN A 149 16.77 16.39 9.08
C ASN A 149 15.25 16.41 9.21
N ASP A 150 14.60 17.55 8.92
CA ASP A 150 13.14 17.64 8.90
C ASP A 150 12.56 16.78 7.79
N LEU A 151 13.13 16.84 6.57
CA LEU A 151 12.71 16.01 5.44
C LEU A 151 12.91 14.51 5.73
N ASN A 152 14.01 14.14 6.41
CA ASN A 152 14.23 12.77 6.84
C ASN A 152 13.19 12.33 7.88
N SER A 153 12.81 13.22 8.80
CA SER A 153 11.76 12.95 9.80
C SER A 153 10.39 12.78 9.13
N LEU A 154 10.04 13.67 8.19
CA LEU A 154 8.83 13.57 7.38
C LEU A 154 8.80 12.28 6.54
N SER A 155 9.92 11.90 5.94
CA SER A 155 10.06 10.64 5.20
C SER A 155 9.84 9.42 6.11
N LYS A 156 10.39 9.42 7.33
CA LYS A 156 10.15 8.35 8.31
C LYS A 156 8.69 8.24 8.74
N ILE A 157 8.00 9.37 8.91
CA ILE A 157 6.56 9.39 9.24
C ILE A 157 5.74 8.77 8.08
N GLN A 158 6.07 9.11 6.84
CA GLN A 158 5.44 8.50 5.66
C GLN A 158 5.72 7.00 5.55
N ILE A 159 6.95 6.55 5.87
CA ILE A 159 7.30 5.12 5.90
C ILE A 159 6.60 4.40 7.04
N GLY A 160 6.50 5.00 8.24
CA GLY A 160 5.78 4.44 9.39
C GLY A 160 4.29 4.24 9.09
N ALA A 161 3.65 5.23 8.46
CA ALA A 161 2.29 5.11 7.95
C ALA A 161 2.17 4.04 6.84
N GLY A 162 3.18 3.90 5.99
CA GLY A 162 3.27 2.86 4.96
C GLY A 162 3.49 1.44 5.50
N ASP A 163 4.25 1.27 6.57
CA ASP A 163 4.52 -0.01 7.22
C ASP A 163 3.34 -0.48 8.09
N GLU A 164 2.59 0.43 8.73
CA GLU A 164 1.30 0.10 9.36
C GLU A 164 0.26 -0.31 8.31
N LEU A 165 0.22 0.36 7.16
CA LEU A 165 -0.65 -0.02 6.03
C LEU A 165 -0.23 -1.37 5.44
N ARG A 166 1.08 -1.68 5.39
CA ARG A 166 1.64 -2.95 4.92
C ARG A 166 1.41 -4.09 5.91
N GLN A 167 1.55 -3.89 7.22
CA GLN A 167 1.22 -4.89 8.24
C GLN A 167 -0.27 -5.18 8.30
N ASN A 168 -1.13 -4.15 8.20
CA ASN A 168 -2.58 -4.33 8.13
C ASN A 168 -3.00 -5.02 6.81
N SER A 169 -2.35 -4.70 5.69
CA SER A 169 -2.59 -5.38 4.41
C SER A 169 -2.09 -6.83 4.42
N GLN A 170 -0.91 -7.11 5.00
CA GLN A 170 -0.39 -8.47 5.13
C GLN A 170 -1.22 -9.32 6.09
N THR A 171 -1.77 -8.75 7.18
CA THR A 171 -2.66 -9.50 8.08
C THR A 171 -4.03 -9.75 7.46
N ILE A 172 -4.59 -8.82 6.68
CA ILE A 172 -5.85 -9.02 5.96
C ILE A 172 -5.68 -10.02 4.79
N ILE A 173 -4.62 -9.88 3.99
CA ILE A 173 -4.34 -10.75 2.83
C ILE A 173 -3.89 -12.16 3.27
N SER A 174 -3.02 -12.28 4.28
CA SER A 174 -2.56 -13.59 4.76
C SER A 174 -3.64 -14.36 5.51
N ARG A 175 -4.50 -13.66 6.28
CA ARG A 175 -5.69 -14.31 6.87
C ARG A 175 -6.67 -14.74 5.77
N SER A 176 -6.93 -13.90 4.76
CA SER A 176 -7.79 -14.26 3.64
C SER A 176 -7.26 -15.47 2.84
N GLN A 177 -5.96 -15.55 2.58
CA GLN A 177 -5.37 -16.66 1.81
C GLN A 177 -5.34 -17.98 2.58
N MET A 178 -5.01 -17.97 3.88
CA MET A 178 -5.00 -19.19 4.69
C MET A 178 -6.40 -19.77 4.88
N PHE A 179 -7.39 -18.93 5.20
CA PHE A 179 -8.78 -19.39 5.35
C PHE A 179 -9.39 -19.81 4.00
N SER A 180 -9.13 -19.10 2.90
CA SER A 180 -9.64 -19.45 1.56
C SER A 180 -9.05 -20.76 1.02
N THR A 181 -7.77 -21.04 1.28
CA THR A 181 -7.13 -22.32 0.89
C THR A 181 -7.72 -23.50 1.66
N LEU A 182 -7.98 -23.35 2.97
CA LEU A 182 -8.65 -24.36 3.78
C LEU A 182 -10.10 -24.59 3.34
N GLU A 183 -10.81 -23.52 2.99
CA GLU A 183 -12.18 -23.58 2.49
C GLU A 183 -12.27 -24.34 1.16
N MET A 184 -11.37 -24.05 0.19
CA MET A 184 -11.29 -24.80 -1.06
C MET A 184 -10.95 -26.29 -0.82
N ALA A 185 -10.04 -26.59 0.10
CA ALA A 185 -9.70 -27.97 0.44
C ALA A 185 -10.92 -28.74 1.01
N LEU A 186 -11.70 -28.09 1.89
CA LEU A 186 -12.95 -28.65 2.42
C LEU A 186 -14.00 -28.88 1.31
N LEU A 187 -14.16 -27.94 0.39
CA LEU A 187 -15.10 -28.09 -0.74
C LEU A 187 -14.73 -29.28 -1.64
N VAL A 188 -13.44 -29.48 -1.93
CA VAL A 188 -12.97 -30.65 -2.69
C VAL A 188 -13.30 -31.95 -1.97
N VAL A 189 -13.05 -32.03 -0.66
CA VAL A 189 -13.37 -33.21 0.16
C VAL A 189 -14.88 -33.49 0.16
N LEU A 190 -15.73 -32.47 0.35
CA LEU A 190 -17.19 -32.62 0.32
C LEU A 190 -17.71 -33.01 -1.07
N GLY A 191 -17.10 -32.49 -2.14
CA GLY A 191 -17.36 -32.87 -3.53
C GLY A 191 -17.04 -34.34 -3.82
N LEU A 192 -15.91 -34.83 -3.31
CA LEU A 192 -15.54 -36.25 -3.42
C LEU A 192 -16.50 -37.17 -2.63
N PHE A 193 -16.95 -36.75 -1.45
CA PHE A 193 -17.96 -37.49 -0.70
C PHE A 193 -19.29 -37.57 -1.44
N THR A 194 -19.73 -36.47 -2.06
CA THR A 194 -20.95 -36.49 -2.88
C THR A 194 -20.80 -37.39 -4.11
N LEU A 195 -19.66 -37.33 -4.82
CA LEU A 195 -19.40 -38.17 -5.99
C LEU A 195 -19.31 -39.67 -5.63
N THR A 196 -18.69 -40.02 -4.50
CA THR A 196 -18.59 -41.42 -4.04
C THR A 196 -19.93 -41.99 -3.61
N ILE A 197 -20.76 -41.21 -2.90
CA ILE A 197 -22.12 -41.60 -2.54
C ILE A 197 -22.98 -41.84 -3.80
N LEU A 198 -22.79 -41.03 -4.84
CA LEU A 198 -23.47 -41.18 -6.13
C LEU A 198 -22.92 -42.36 -6.97
N SER A 199 -21.60 -42.55 -7.05
CA SER A 199 -20.97 -43.58 -7.89
C SER A 199 -21.14 -45.01 -7.34
N VAL A 200 -21.28 -45.16 -6.03
CA VAL A 200 -21.60 -46.46 -5.41
C VAL A 200 -23.00 -46.94 -5.81
N SER A 201 -23.90 -46.05 -6.21
CA SER A 201 -25.21 -46.43 -6.77
C SER A 201 -25.06 -47.22 -8.08
N ASP A 202 -24.17 -46.81 -8.99
CA ASP A 202 -24.04 -47.47 -10.29
C ASP A 202 -23.41 -48.87 -10.18
N LYS A 203 -22.39 -49.03 -9.32
CA LYS A 203 -21.72 -50.33 -9.13
C LYS A 203 -22.60 -51.37 -8.45
N THR A 204 -23.52 -50.96 -7.58
CA THR A 204 -24.46 -51.89 -6.91
C THR A 204 -25.65 -52.25 -7.79
N ILE A 205 -26.07 -51.35 -8.69
CA ILE A 205 -27.13 -51.61 -9.68
C ILE A 205 -26.65 -52.57 -10.77
N PHE A 206 -25.44 -52.38 -11.32
CA PHE A 206 -24.89 -53.27 -12.35
C PHE A 206 -24.56 -54.69 -11.83
N SER A 207 -24.07 -54.80 -10.59
CA SER A 207 -23.77 -56.11 -9.96
C SER A 207 -25.04 -56.92 -9.64
N ALA A 208 -26.11 -56.25 -9.22
CA ALA A 208 -27.40 -56.91 -8.95
C ALA A 208 -28.10 -57.37 -10.24
N ALA A 209 -28.04 -56.59 -11.31
CA ALA A 209 -28.62 -56.95 -12.62
C ALA A 209 -27.93 -58.16 -13.26
N GLN A 210 -26.61 -58.29 -13.11
CA GLN A 210 -25.84 -59.41 -13.69
C GLN A 210 -26.05 -60.74 -12.95
N LYS A 211 -26.42 -60.72 -11.67
CA LYS A 211 -26.76 -61.94 -10.91
C LYS A 211 -28.16 -62.49 -11.21
N GLN A 212 -29.03 -61.70 -11.83
CA GLN A 212 -30.40 -62.11 -12.16
C GLN A 212 -30.53 -62.75 -13.55
N SER A 213 -29.52 -62.62 -14.42
CA SER A 213 -29.48 -63.27 -15.75
C SER A 213 -28.76 -64.62 -15.76
N LEU A 214 -28.38 -65.15 -14.59
CA LEU A 214 -27.63 -66.40 -14.43
C LEU A 214 -28.31 -67.38 -13.46
N ASN A 215 -29.61 -67.22 -13.19
CA ASN A 215 -30.47 -68.20 -12.51
C ASN A 215 -31.79 -68.36 -13.27
#